data_AF-A0A6P2DKD7-F1
#
_entry.id   AF-A0A6P2DKD7-F1
#
_cell.length_a   1.000
_cell.length_b   1.000
_cell.length_c   1.000
_cell.angle_alpha   90.00
_cell.angle_beta   90.00
_cell.angle_gamma   90.00
#
_symmetry.space_group_name_H-M   'P 1'
#
loop_
_entity.id
_entity.type
_entity.pdbx_description
1 polymer ?
#
loop_
_entity_poly.entity_id
_entity_poly.type
_entity_poly.pdbx_seq_one_letter_code
_entity_poly.pdbx_strand_id
1 'polypeptide(L)'
;MTLTNQDIARRLREHANELARAGNNLYRIRAFRSAAMAVLGLPADVTELLASGGPRELERVPGIGKSLATTIAGYLTAPTPTDGGMAA
;
A
#
# COMPACT_ATOMS: atom_id res chain seq x y z
N MET A 1 -5.07 16.18 4.43
CA MET A 1 -5.41 14.94 5.15
C MET A 1 -4.23 14.00 5.00
N THR A 2 -3.61 13.59 6.09
CA THR A 2 -2.52 12.60 6.09
C THR A 2 -3.11 11.21 5.85
N LEU A 3 -2.51 10.43 4.96
CA LEU A 3 -2.98 9.08 4.66
C LEU A 3 -2.55 8.14 5.80
N THR A 4 -3.49 7.43 6.42
CA THR A 4 -3.18 6.52 7.52
C THR A 4 -2.63 5.18 7.01
N ASN A 5 -1.95 4.42 7.87
CA ASN A 5 -1.57 3.03 7.56
C ASN A 5 -2.78 2.18 7.13
N GLN A 6 -3.97 2.42 7.71
CA GLN A 6 -5.19 1.72 7.34
C GLN A 6 -5.64 2.02 5.91
N ASP A 7 -5.54 3.28 5.48
CA ASP A 7 -5.88 3.70 4.12
C ASP A 7 -4.93 3.10 3.09
N ILE A 8 -3.63 3.09 3.39
CA ILE A 8 -2.61 2.49 2.52
C ILE A 8 -2.85 0.98 2.40
N ALA A 9 -3.08 0.29 3.52
CA ALA A 9 -3.36 -1.13 3.52
C ALA A 9 -4.65 -1.49 2.78
N ARG A 10 -5.69 -0.64 2.88
CA ARG A 10 -6.94 -0.78 2.11
C ARG A 10 -6.67 -0.71 0.62
N ARG A 11 -5.94 0.30 0.14
CA ARG A 11 -5.57 0.45 -1.29
C ARG A 11 -4.74 -0.71 -1.81
N LEU A 12 -3.77 -1.20 -1.02
CA LEU A 12 -2.98 -2.38 -1.38
C LEU A 12 -3.87 -3.63 -1.54
N ARG A 13 -4.86 -3.82 -0.67
CA ARG A 13 -5.84 -4.92 -0.79
C ARG A 13 -6.75 -4.76 -2.00
N GLU A 14 -7.23 -3.56 -2.28
CA GLU A 14 -8.04 -3.25 -3.46
C GLU A 14 -7.27 -3.58 -4.75
N HIS A 15 -6.02 -3.13 -4.86
CA HIS A 15 -5.15 -3.44 -5.99
C HIS A 15 -4.89 -4.95 -6.13
N ALA A 16 -4.67 -5.67 -5.03
CA ALA A 16 -4.53 -7.12 -5.07
C ALA A 16 -5.79 -7.82 -5.59
N ASN A 17 -6.97 -7.32 -5.22
CA ASN A 17 -8.25 -7.87 -5.66
C ASN A 17 -8.50 -7.59 -7.15
N GLU A 18 -8.13 -6.42 -7.65
CA GLU A 18 -8.17 -6.09 -9.08
C GLU A 18 -7.26 -7.02 -9.89
N LEU A 19 -6.02 -7.21 -9.45
CA LEU A 19 -5.09 -8.15 -10.09
C LEU A 19 -5.65 -9.58 -10.08
N ALA A 20 -6.25 -10.01 -8.97
CA ALA A 20 -6.85 -11.34 -8.87
C ALA A 20 -8.03 -11.51 -9.84
N ARG A 21 -8.93 -10.53 -9.92
CA ARG A 21 -10.07 -10.55 -10.86
C ARG A 21 -9.62 -10.58 -12.31
N ALA A 22 -8.54 -9.86 -12.64
CA ALA A 22 -7.97 -9.82 -13.98
C ALA A 22 -7.15 -11.07 -14.34
N GLY A 23 -7.05 -12.07 -13.47
CA GLY A 23 -6.24 -13.27 -13.72
C GLY A 23 -4.74 -13.00 -13.84
N ASN A 24 -4.25 -11.92 -13.21
CA ASN A 24 -2.84 -11.54 -13.26
C ASN A 24 -1.94 -12.46 -12.42
N ASN A 25 -0.64 -12.20 -12.47
CA ASN A 25 0.39 -12.99 -11.79
C ASN A 25 0.14 -13.15 -10.27
N LEU A 26 0.00 -14.40 -9.84
CA LEU A 26 -0.19 -14.81 -8.43
C LEU A 26 0.87 -14.28 -7.48
N TYR A 27 2.12 -14.17 -7.93
CA TYR A 27 3.22 -13.59 -7.16
C TYR A 27 2.92 -12.12 -6.81
N ARG A 28 2.45 -11.32 -7.77
CA ARG A 28 2.11 -9.91 -7.53
C ARG A 28 0.93 -9.77 -6.57
N ILE A 29 -0.12 -10.58 -6.77
CA ILE A 29 -1.29 -10.59 -5.88
C ILE A 29 -0.87 -10.87 -4.42
N ARG A 30 -0.02 -11.89 -4.22
CA ARG A 30 0.53 -12.21 -2.89
C ARG A 30 1.37 -11.07 -2.33
N ALA A 31 2.23 -10.46 -3.15
CA ALA A 31 3.08 -9.36 -2.73
C ALA A 31 2.25 -8.15 -2.22
N PHE A 32 1.19 -7.76 -2.94
CA PHE A 32 0.30 -6.68 -2.50
C PHE A 32 -0.44 -7.01 -1.20
N ARG A 33 -0.91 -8.26 -1.03
CA ARG A 33 -1.56 -8.70 0.21
C ARG A 33 -0.60 -8.72 1.40
N SER A 34 0.61 -9.24 1.21
CA SER A 34 1.66 -9.23 2.24
C SER A 34 2.05 -7.81 2.63
N ALA A 35 2.20 -6.90 1.65
CA ALA A 35 2.47 -5.49 1.92
C ALA A 35 1.37 -4.83 2.75
N ALA A 36 0.09 -5.12 2.47
CA ALA A 36 -1.02 -4.60 3.25
C ALA A 36 -0.96 -5.04 4.72
N MET A 37 -0.65 -6.32 4.96
CA MET A 37 -0.47 -6.85 6.32
C MET A 37 0.74 -6.22 7.01
N ALA A 38 1.85 -6.06 6.30
CA ALA A 38 3.05 -5.44 6.83
C ALA A 38 2.80 -3.99 7.26
N VAL A 39 2.12 -3.20 6.41
CA VAL A 39 1.77 -1.81 6.72
C VAL A 39 0.86 -1.70 7.96
N LEU A 40 -0.11 -2.61 8.13
CA LEU A 40 -0.96 -2.62 9.32
C LEU A 40 -0.21 -2.98 10.60
N GLY A 41 0.88 -3.75 10.49
CA GLY A 41 1.73 -4.15 11.62
C GLY A 41 2.86 -3.18 11.94
N LEU A 42 3.02 -2.09 11.17
CA LEU A 42 4.08 -1.11 11.43
C LEU A 42 3.78 -0.31 12.69
N PRO A 43 4.78 -0.12 13.58
CA PRO A 43 4.62 0.70 14.79
C PRO A 43 4.62 2.20 14.48
N ALA A 44 5.13 2.61 13.32
CA ALA A 44 5.16 3.98 12.83
C ALA A 44 4.33 4.12 11.56
N ASP A 45 3.83 5.32 11.29
CA ASP A 45 3.08 5.58 10.06
C ASP A 45 4.00 5.54 8.85
N VAL A 46 3.50 4.99 7.74
CA VAL A 46 4.21 4.95 6.45
C VAL A 46 4.58 6.37 5.99
N THR A 47 3.75 7.36 6.29
CA THR A 47 4.06 8.77 6.00
C THR A 47 5.29 9.26 6.75
N GLU A 48 5.49 8.82 8.00
CA GLU A 48 6.67 9.18 8.80
C GLU A 48 7.93 8.48 8.29
N LEU A 49 7.83 7.20 7.94
CA LEU A 49 8.92 6.44 7.34
C LEU A 49 9.36 7.05 6.00
N LEU A 50 8.40 7.48 5.18
CA LEU A 50 8.70 8.16 3.92
C LEU A 50 9.28 9.55 4.14
N ALA A 51 8.85 10.28 5.17
CA ALA A 51 9.41 11.59 5.50
C ALA A 51 10.85 11.48 6.06
N SER A 52 11.17 10.41 6.80
CA SER A 52 12.47 10.24 7.44
C SER A 52 13.57 9.78 6.49
N GLY A 53 13.26 8.87 5.57
CA GLY A 53 14.27 8.27 4.68
C GLY A 53 13.75 7.86 3.30
N GLY A 54 12.53 8.28 2.94
CA GLY A 54 11.93 7.99 1.65
C GLY A 54 11.56 6.51 1.46
N PRO A 55 11.34 6.07 0.20
CA PRO A 55 10.87 4.71 -0.10
C PRO A 55 11.80 3.60 0.42
N ARG A 56 13.10 3.89 0.63
CA ARG A 56 14.07 2.92 1.12
C ARG A 56 13.75 2.41 2.53
N GLU A 57 13.11 3.22 3.37
CA GLU A 57 12.71 2.79 4.70
C GLU A 57 11.59 1.74 4.64
N LEU A 58 10.71 1.83 3.63
CA LEU A 58 9.71 0.79 3.37
C LEU A 58 10.32 -0.50 2.84
N GLU A 59 11.42 -0.43 2.09
CA GLU A 59 12.13 -1.63 1.59
C GLU A 59 12.74 -2.48 2.71
N ARG A 60 12.94 -1.91 3.91
CA ARG A 60 13.41 -2.65 5.09
C ARG A 60 12.32 -3.50 5.73
N VAL A 61 11.06 -3.25 5.38
CA VAL A 61 9.91 -3.94 5.97
C VAL A 61 9.74 -5.31 5.31
N PRO A 62 9.72 -6.41 6.07
CA PRO A 62 9.49 -7.74 5.52
C PRO A 62 8.20 -7.81 4.71
N GLY A 63 8.30 -8.27 3.46
CA GLY A 63 7.18 -8.34 2.53
C GLY A 63 6.98 -7.09 1.65
N ILE A 64 7.78 -6.03 1.83
CA ILE A 64 7.78 -4.84 0.98
C ILE A 64 9.11 -4.75 0.22
N GLY A 65 9.09 -5.07 -1.07
CA GLY A 65 10.23 -4.87 -1.96
C GLY A 65 10.23 -3.49 -2.62
N LYS A 66 11.33 -3.14 -3.31
CA LYS A 66 11.53 -1.87 -4.03
C LYS A 66 10.34 -1.39 -4.87
N SER A 67 9.72 -2.30 -5.64
CA SER A 67 8.56 -1.96 -6.48
C SER A 67 7.32 -1.61 -5.64
N LEU A 68 7.10 -2.32 -4.54
CA LEU A 68 6.00 -2.03 -3.61
C LEU A 68 6.24 -0.72 -2.87
N ALA A 69 7.46 -0.49 -2.37
CA ALA A 69 7.84 0.76 -1.72
C ALA A 69 7.59 1.97 -2.61
N THR A 70 7.98 1.88 -3.89
CA THR A 70 7.73 2.93 -4.89
C THR A 70 6.23 3.12 -5.13
N THR A 71 5.46 2.03 -5.21
CA THR A 71 4.00 2.09 -5.40
C THR A 71 3.31 2.76 -4.21
N ILE A 72 3.71 2.40 -2.98
CA ILE A 72 3.16 2.96 -1.75
C ILE A 72 3.47 4.46 -1.64
N ALA A 73 4.70 4.87 -1.95
CA ALA A 73 5.05 6.28 -2.02
C ALA A 73 4.20 7.04 -3.07
N GLY A 74 3.86 6.38 -4.17
CA GLY A 74 2.94 6.88 -5.19
C GLY A 74 1.54 7.21 -4.65
N TYR A 75 1.04 6.47 -3.65
CA TYR A 75 -0.28 6.72 -3.06
C TYR A 75 -0.37 8.02 -2.26
N LEU A 76 0.76 8.57 -1.81
CA LEU A 76 0.81 9.83 -1.07
C LEU A 76 0.86 11.06 -1.98
N THR A 77 1.35 10.92 -3.21
CA THR A 77 1.46 12.05 -4.15
C THR A 77 0.20 12.23 -5.00
N ALA A 78 -0.53 11.15 -5.28
CA ALA A 78 -1.76 11.22 -6.07
C ALA A 78 -2.97 11.52 -5.17
N PRO A 79 -3.64 12.70 -5.32
CA PRO A 79 -4.96 12.88 -4.76
C PRO A 79 -5.86 11.86 -5.44
N THR A 80 -6.24 10.85 -4.67
CA THR A 80 -7.04 9.74 -5.15
C THR A 80 -8.48 10.15 -4.90
N PRO A 81 -9.32 10.30 -5.93
CA PRO A 81 -10.74 10.52 -5.72
C PRO A 81 -11.24 9.30 -4.94
N THR A 82 -11.59 9.53 -3.68
CA THR A 82 -12.23 8.51 -2.85
C THR A 82 -13.71 8.56 -3.18
N ASP A 83 -14.09 8.00 -4.33
CA ASP A 83 -15.49 7.75 -4.66
C ASP A 83 -15.70 6.24 -4.70
N GLY A 84 -16.21 5.74 -3.58
CA GLY A 84 -16.53 4.32 -3.38
C GLY A 84 -17.19 4.05 -2.03
N GLY A 85 -17.86 5.06 -1.46
CA GLY A 85 -18.81 4.92 -0.37
C GLY A 85 -20.23 5.11 -0.90
N MET A 86 -20.85 4.03 -1.36
CA MET A 86 -22.31 3.85 -1.34
C MET A 86 -22.49 2.54 -0.56
N ALA A 87 -23.10 2.44 0.63
CA ALA A 87 -24.06 3.30 1.32
C ALA A 87 -25.27 3.67 0.44
N ALA A 88 -26.00 2.65 0.00
CA ALA A 88 -27.47 2.58 -0.01
C ALA A 88 -27.88 1.15 -0.42
#